data_AF-A0A9I3BCX3-F1
#
_entry.id   AF-A0A9I3BCX3-F1
#
_cell.length_a   1.000
_cell.length_b   1.000
_cell.length_c   1.000
_cell.angle_alpha   90.00
_cell.angle_beta   90.00
_cell.angle_gamma   90.00
#
_symmetry.space_group_name_H-M   'P 1'
#
loop_
_entity.id
_entity.type
_entity.pdbx_description
1 polymer ?
#
loop_
_entity_poly.entity_id
_entity_poly.type
_entity_poly.pdbx_seq_one_letter_code
_entity_poly.pdbx_strand_id
1 'polypeptide(L)'
;MPRRIMKLMRAILGDRLFVYLMKQTFYGHFVAGEDRIRIVPTLTRLRSFGVKPILDYSVEEDLSQEEAEKREVEASVSSAGTNLSEDSADSLPQYSVDKTFADRRYKVQSARTYFYLNEATCERNMETFLECLDAVKGATFGTGITAIKLTALGRPQLLLQVSEVIMQARRYMMDLAGSTGNILTHHKTIQDLERYLGNVSDKAEVKQFLEKVTSDKDGILHLFPWTGIINEDCQLSETFRVPDPVTGQMRRLISKIPPKEEEMFRNMIRRLNTIVKTAQDLDVRIMIDAEQTYFQPAISRITLEMMRKYNTEKAIVFNTYQCYLKDTYKEVCTDLEQAKRQNFYFGAKLVRGAYIEQERARAAALGYEDPTNPSFEATTEMYHKTLTECLRRIRILKDANIDPKKIAIMVASHNEDTVRFAIEKMQEIGIHPEDKVICFGQLLGMCDYITFPLGQAGYSAYKYIPYGPVNEVLPYLSRRAQENKGVLQKIKKEKRLLLSEITKRLAKGQLFYKPKGKYVPI
;
A
#
# COMPACT_ATOMS: atom_id res chain seq x y z
N MET A 1 -0.03 -29.44 -0.53
CA MET A 1 -1.28 -30.19 -0.83
C MET A 1 -2.05 -29.63 -2.04
N PRO A 2 -2.44 -28.33 -2.11
CA PRO A 2 -3.27 -27.82 -3.21
C PRO A 2 -2.58 -27.83 -4.60
N ARG A 3 -1.29 -27.44 -4.66
CA ARG A 3 -0.52 -27.37 -5.92
C ARG A 3 -0.37 -28.72 -6.64
N ARG A 4 -0.11 -29.81 -5.90
CA ARG A 4 0.02 -31.16 -6.49
C ARG A 4 -1.31 -31.66 -7.05
N ILE A 5 -2.41 -31.38 -6.35
CA ILE A 5 -3.77 -31.71 -6.80
C ILE A 5 -4.09 -30.93 -8.08
N MET A 6 -3.81 -29.62 -8.13
CA MET A 6 -4.07 -28.81 -9.33
C MET A 6 -3.24 -29.27 -10.53
N LYS A 7 -1.95 -29.57 -10.36
CA LYS A 7 -1.10 -30.11 -11.43
C LYS A 7 -1.60 -31.47 -11.92
N LEU A 8 -2.00 -32.36 -11.01
CA LEU A 8 -2.56 -33.66 -11.34
C LEU A 8 -3.90 -33.54 -12.09
N MET A 9 -4.81 -32.69 -11.61
CA MET A 9 -6.09 -32.43 -12.27
C MET A 9 -5.89 -31.83 -13.66
N ARG A 10 -4.94 -30.92 -13.82
CA ARG A 10 -4.59 -30.34 -15.12
C ARG A 10 -4.03 -31.39 -16.08
N ALA A 11 -3.16 -32.27 -15.60
CA ALA A 11 -2.62 -33.38 -16.40
C ALA A 11 -3.70 -34.38 -16.82
N ILE A 12 -4.70 -34.64 -15.97
CA ILE A 12 -5.80 -35.58 -16.25
C ILE A 12 -6.86 -34.97 -17.17
N LEU A 13 -7.29 -33.73 -16.92
CA LEU A 13 -8.42 -33.08 -17.61
C LEU A 13 -7.98 -32.36 -18.90
N GLY A 14 -6.69 -32.06 -19.04
CA GLY A 14 -6.18 -31.14 -20.03
C GLY A 14 -6.51 -29.67 -19.71
N ASP A 15 -5.74 -28.76 -20.31
CA ASP A 15 -5.78 -27.33 -19.98
C ASP A 15 -7.14 -26.68 -20.18
N ARG A 16 -7.82 -26.99 -21.28
CA ARG A 16 -9.11 -26.36 -21.62
C ARG A 16 -10.21 -26.72 -20.62
N LEU A 17 -10.35 -28.00 -20.30
CA LEU A 17 -11.39 -28.47 -19.37
C LEU A 17 -11.05 -28.06 -17.94
N PHE A 18 -9.78 -28.09 -17.55
CA PHE A 18 -9.33 -27.58 -16.26
C PHE A 18 -9.70 -26.11 -16.07
N VAL A 19 -9.35 -25.24 -17.02
CA VAL A 19 -9.68 -23.80 -16.97
C VAL A 19 -11.19 -23.58 -16.91
N TYR A 20 -11.97 -24.32 -17.70
CA TYR A 20 -13.43 -24.23 -17.67
C TYR A 20 -14.00 -24.60 -16.29
N LEU A 21 -13.57 -25.71 -15.71
CA LEU A 21 -14.03 -26.13 -14.38
C LEU A 21 -13.61 -25.15 -13.31
N MET A 22 -12.37 -24.65 -13.34
CA MET A 22 -11.92 -23.64 -12.39
C MET A 22 -12.82 -22.40 -12.42
N LYS A 23 -13.19 -21.90 -13.61
CA LYS A 23 -14.12 -20.76 -13.75
C LYS A 23 -15.51 -21.01 -13.12
N GLN A 24 -15.94 -22.26 -13.02
CA GLN A 24 -17.21 -22.62 -12.36
C GLN A 24 -17.08 -22.85 -10.85
N THR A 25 -15.87 -22.71 -10.29
CA THR A 25 -15.58 -22.94 -8.88
C THR A 25 -15.25 -21.62 -8.15
N PHE A 26 -14.60 -21.73 -6.99
CA PHE A 26 -14.06 -20.61 -6.22
C PHE A 26 -13.32 -19.58 -7.10
N TYR A 27 -12.58 -19.99 -8.14
CA TYR A 27 -11.86 -19.04 -8.99
C TYR A 27 -12.79 -18.00 -9.64
N GLY A 28 -13.88 -18.43 -10.28
CA GLY A 28 -14.84 -17.49 -10.92
C GLY A 28 -15.64 -16.65 -9.93
N HIS A 29 -15.61 -17.00 -8.64
CA HIS A 29 -16.24 -16.19 -7.60
C HIS A 29 -15.39 -14.97 -7.20
N PHE A 30 -14.07 -15.11 -7.23
CA PHE A 30 -13.12 -14.08 -6.76
C PHE A 30 -12.40 -13.32 -7.88
N VAL A 31 -12.44 -13.83 -9.12
CA VAL A 31 -11.77 -13.24 -10.28
C VAL A 31 -12.80 -12.87 -11.32
N ALA A 32 -12.79 -11.62 -11.78
CA ALA A 32 -13.83 -11.12 -12.69
C ALA A 32 -13.68 -11.62 -14.13
N GLY A 33 -12.48 -11.98 -14.56
CA GLY A 33 -12.20 -12.36 -15.94
C GLY A 33 -10.70 -12.48 -16.21
N GLU A 34 -10.36 -12.91 -17.43
CA GLU A 34 -8.96 -13.09 -17.86
C GLU A 34 -8.35 -11.82 -18.46
N ASP A 35 -9.21 -10.93 -18.97
CA ASP A 35 -8.81 -9.78 -19.77
C ASP A 35 -9.85 -8.65 -19.65
N ARG A 36 -9.52 -7.50 -20.24
CA ARG A 36 -10.31 -6.27 -20.27
C ARG A 36 -11.73 -6.46 -20.79
N ILE A 37 -11.94 -7.37 -21.73
CA ILE A 37 -13.24 -7.61 -22.38
C ILE A 37 -14.09 -8.47 -21.45
N ARG A 38 -13.49 -9.51 -20.88
CA ARG A 38 -14.18 -10.50 -20.03
C ARG A 38 -14.56 -9.98 -18.65
N ILE A 39 -13.94 -8.90 -18.17
CA ILE A 39 -14.35 -8.26 -16.91
C ILE A 39 -15.63 -7.40 -17.05
N VAL A 40 -15.97 -6.93 -18.26
CA VAL A 40 -17.08 -5.98 -18.51
C VAL A 40 -18.43 -6.42 -17.91
N PRO A 41 -18.88 -7.70 -18.00
CA PRO A 41 -20.12 -8.13 -17.39
C PRO A 41 -20.13 -7.95 -15.87
N THR A 42 -19.02 -8.28 -15.21
CA THR A 42 -18.85 -8.10 -13.76
C THR A 42 -18.89 -6.62 -13.38
N LEU A 43 -18.20 -5.77 -14.14
CA LEU A 43 -18.20 -4.31 -13.92
C LEU A 43 -19.59 -3.71 -14.10
N THR A 44 -20.31 -4.13 -15.14
CA THR A 44 -21.68 -3.70 -15.43
C THR A 44 -22.63 -4.07 -14.30
N ARG A 45 -22.51 -5.31 -13.80
CA ARG A 45 -23.29 -5.78 -12.66
C ARG A 45 -23.02 -4.95 -11.42
N LEU A 46 -21.76 -4.75 -11.03
CA LEU A 46 -21.41 -3.94 -9.85
C LEU A 46 -21.97 -2.52 -9.96
N ARG A 47 -21.83 -1.91 -11.14
CA ARG A 47 -22.37 -0.57 -11.41
C ARG A 47 -23.89 -0.49 -11.24
N SER A 48 -24.63 -1.53 -11.60
CA SER A 48 -26.09 -1.56 -11.40
C SER A 48 -26.54 -1.49 -9.93
N PHE A 49 -25.61 -1.72 -8.99
CA PHE A 49 -25.82 -1.56 -7.54
C PHE A 49 -25.11 -0.32 -6.95
N GLY A 50 -24.64 0.60 -7.80
CA GLY A 50 -23.88 1.78 -7.36
C GLY A 50 -22.46 1.47 -6.89
N VAL A 51 -21.91 0.30 -7.24
CA VAL A 51 -20.58 -0.14 -6.81
C VAL A 51 -19.54 0.08 -7.92
N LYS A 52 -18.43 0.70 -7.56
CA LYS A 52 -17.32 1.05 -8.44
C LYS A 52 -16.21 -0.02 -8.36
N PRO A 53 -15.42 -0.25 -9.41
CA PRO A 53 -14.31 -1.19 -9.37
C PRO A 53 -13.00 -0.53 -8.91
N ILE A 54 -12.20 -1.31 -8.20
CA ILE A 54 -10.75 -1.14 -8.07
C ILE A 54 -10.14 -2.30 -8.86
N LEU A 55 -9.52 -2.03 -10.01
CA LEU A 55 -8.92 -3.10 -10.82
C LEU A 55 -7.53 -3.45 -10.30
N ASP A 56 -7.28 -4.75 -10.20
CA ASP A 56 -5.99 -5.33 -9.88
C ASP A 56 -5.66 -6.41 -10.91
N TYR A 57 -4.62 -6.17 -11.70
CA TYR A 57 -4.10 -7.22 -12.58
C TYR A 57 -3.22 -8.15 -11.75
N SER A 58 -3.82 -9.24 -11.27
CA SER A 58 -3.23 -10.13 -10.26
C SER A 58 -2.44 -11.28 -10.89
N VAL A 59 -1.62 -10.98 -11.90
CA VAL A 59 -0.76 -11.98 -12.54
C VAL A 59 0.44 -12.27 -11.66
N GLU A 60 0.57 -13.53 -11.27
CA GLU A 60 1.71 -14.03 -10.51
C GLU A 60 2.39 -15.16 -11.28
N GLU A 61 3.73 -15.16 -11.24
CA GLU A 61 4.50 -16.30 -11.73
C GLU A 61 4.30 -17.51 -10.81
N ASP A 62 3.93 -18.67 -11.37
CA ASP A 62 3.85 -19.93 -10.61
C ASP A 62 5.24 -20.50 -10.36
N LEU A 63 6.00 -19.87 -9.46
CA LEU A 63 7.30 -20.34 -9.02
C LEU A 63 7.20 -21.40 -7.94
N SER A 64 8.10 -22.39 -7.97
CA SER A 64 8.30 -23.26 -6.82
C SER A 64 8.78 -22.44 -5.61
N GLN A 65 8.61 -22.98 -4.40
CA GLN A 65 9.02 -22.26 -3.20
C GLN A 65 10.54 -22.00 -3.19
N GLU A 66 11.34 -22.99 -3.59
CA GLU A 66 12.80 -22.88 -3.69
C GLU A 66 13.24 -21.86 -4.76
N GLU A 67 12.55 -21.82 -5.91
CA GLU A 67 12.84 -20.83 -6.96
C GLU A 67 12.46 -19.42 -6.52
N ALA A 68 11.34 -19.25 -5.84
CA ALA A 68 10.92 -17.97 -5.28
C ALA A 68 11.94 -17.48 -4.24
N GLU A 69 12.35 -18.35 -3.32
CA GLU A 69 13.37 -18.08 -2.31
C GLU A 69 14.71 -17.69 -2.96
N LYS A 70 15.20 -18.47 -3.93
CA LYS A 70 16.45 -18.17 -4.63
C LYS A 70 16.40 -16.81 -5.34
N ARG A 71 15.32 -16.53 -6.08
CA ARG A 71 15.16 -15.24 -6.77
C ARG A 71 15.03 -14.09 -5.79
N GLU A 72 14.43 -14.30 -4.64
CA GLU A 72 14.35 -13.28 -3.60
C GLU A 72 15.73 -12.94 -3.04
N VAL A 73 16.60 -13.92 -2.82
CA VAL A 73 18.00 -13.66 -2.44
C VAL A 73 18.70 -12.86 -3.52
N GLU A 74 18.66 -13.33 -4.76
CA GLU A 74 19.33 -12.66 -5.88
C GLU A 74 18.83 -11.22 -6.07
N ALA A 75 17.53 -11.00 -5.92
CA ALA A 75 16.93 -9.68 -5.99
C ALA A 75 17.29 -8.78 -4.79
N SER A 76 17.58 -9.36 -3.62
CA SER A 76 17.88 -8.65 -2.37
C SER A 76 19.37 -8.45 -2.11
N VAL A 77 20.28 -9.13 -2.81
CA VAL A 77 21.73 -8.95 -2.62
C VAL A 77 22.30 -7.89 -3.56
N SER A 78 23.02 -6.89 -3.04
CA SER A 78 23.65 -5.86 -3.89
C SER A 78 24.63 -6.47 -4.91
N SER A 79 24.65 -5.90 -6.10
CA SER A 79 25.52 -6.32 -7.21
C SER A 79 27.02 -6.09 -6.95
N ALA A 80 27.36 -5.21 -6.00
CA ALA A 80 28.75 -4.92 -5.61
C ALA A 80 29.33 -5.89 -4.56
N GLY A 81 28.53 -6.86 -4.10
CA GLY A 81 28.89 -7.72 -2.97
C GLY A 81 28.80 -6.99 -1.63
N THR A 82 28.49 -7.72 -0.57
CA THR A 82 28.54 -7.21 0.80
C THR A 82 29.99 -7.12 1.27
N ASN A 83 30.77 -6.17 0.75
CA ASN A 83 31.92 -5.67 1.49
C ASN A 83 31.38 -4.66 2.51
N LEU A 84 30.69 -5.20 3.52
CA LEU A 84 30.49 -4.48 4.77
C LEU A 84 31.88 -4.37 5.38
N SER A 85 32.52 -3.21 5.24
CA SER A 85 33.59 -2.83 6.16
C SER A 85 33.05 -3.03 7.59
N GLU A 86 33.84 -3.66 8.45
CA GLU A 86 33.54 -3.98 9.85
C GLU A 86 33.13 -2.76 10.73
N ASP A 87 33.12 -1.55 10.16
CA ASP A 87 32.76 -0.29 10.83
C ASP A 87 31.25 -0.01 10.97
N SER A 88 30.34 -0.84 10.46
CA SER A 88 28.88 -0.59 10.58
C SER A 88 28.28 -1.20 11.85
N ALA A 89 28.69 -0.73 13.02
CA ALA A 89 28.10 -1.11 14.31
C ALA A 89 26.62 -0.66 14.51
N ASP A 90 26.02 0.05 13.54
CA ASP A 90 24.72 0.71 13.64
C ASP A 90 23.66 0.25 12.60
N SER A 91 23.91 -0.83 11.83
CA SER A 91 22.91 -1.34 10.87
C SER A 91 21.67 -1.87 11.60
N LEU A 92 20.47 -1.45 11.16
CA LEU A 92 19.21 -1.91 11.76
C LEU A 92 18.90 -3.35 11.30
N PRO A 93 18.79 -4.34 12.21
CA PRO A 93 18.56 -5.75 11.83
C PRO A 93 17.31 -5.97 10.96
N GLN A 94 16.28 -5.13 11.13
CA GLN A 94 15.05 -5.19 10.33
C GLN A 94 15.29 -4.96 8.82
N TYR A 95 16.31 -4.16 8.47
CA TYR A 95 16.63 -3.76 7.09
C TYR A 95 17.90 -4.42 6.54
N SER A 96 18.54 -5.31 7.30
CA SER A 96 19.69 -6.06 6.81
C SER A 96 19.26 -7.13 5.79
N VAL A 97 20.09 -7.30 4.76
CA VAL A 97 19.96 -8.40 3.80
C VAL A 97 20.56 -9.64 4.44
N ASP A 98 19.81 -10.29 5.31
CA ASP A 98 20.28 -11.54 5.92
C ASP A 98 20.18 -12.70 4.91
N LYS A 99 21.28 -13.45 4.71
CA LYS A 99 21.29 -14.66 3.88
C LYS A 99 20.34 -15.74 4.40
N THR A 100 20.00 -15.73 5.70
CA THR A 100 19.00 -16.61 6.33
C THR A 100 17.56 -16.26 5.95
N PHE A 101 17.33 -15.19 5.17
CA PHE A 101 16.02 -14.90 4.59
C PHE A 101 15.51 -16.02 3.66
N ALA A 102 16.42 -16.77 3.01
CA ALA A 102 16.06 -17.83 2.08
C ALA A 102 16.40 -19.26 2.53
N ASP A 103 17.36 -19.46 3.44
CA ASP A 103 17.58 -20.79 4.02
C ASP A 103 16.62 -21.00 5.20
N ARG A 104 15.34 -21.25 4.89
CA ARG A 104 14.37 -21.72 5.88
C ARG A 104 13.82 -23.06 5.44
N ARG A 105 14.55 -24.10 5.82
CA ARG A 105 14.15 -25.51 5.69
C ARG A 105 12.78 -25.85 6.29
N TYR A 106 12.04 -24.90 6.92
CA TYR A 106 10.63 -25.07 7.29
C TYR A 106 9.79 -23.76 7.29
N LYS A 107 8.71 -23.76 6.46
CA LYS A 107 7.35 -23.20 6.72
C LYS A 107 7.06 -21.67 6.74
N VAL A 108 7.76 -20.80 5.99
CA VAL A 108 7.22 -19.45 5.71
C VAL A 108 7.06 -19.26 4.21
N GLN A 109 5.82 -19.28 3.70
CA GLN A 109 5.56 -18.98 2.29
C GLN A 109 5.89 -17.51 2.03
N SER A 110 6.73 -17.21 1.04
CA SER A 110 6.85 -15.85 0.52
C SER A 110 5.49 -15.39 -0.02
N ALA A 111 5.04 -14.19 0.37
CA ALA A 111 3.82 -13.56 -0.14
C ALA A 111 4.09 -12.48 -1.19
N ARG A 112 5.23 -12.51 -1.89
CA ARG A 112 5.47 -11.58 -3.00
C ARG A 112 4.69 -11.97 -4.25
N THR A 113 3.96 -10.99 -4.77
CA THR A 113 3.19 -11.08 -6.02
C THR A 113 4.10 -10.86 -7.23
N TYR A 114 5.13 -10.01 -7.11
CA TYR A 114 6.06 -9.68 -8.19
C TYR A 114 7.50 -10.08 -7.83
N PHE A 115 8.15 -10.84 -8.71
CA PHE A 115 9.57 -11.15 -8.63
C PHE A 115 10.34 -10.28 -9.62
N TYR A 116 11.40 -9.64 -9.14
CA TYR A 116 12.28 -8.89 -10.04
C TYR A 116 13.12 -9.86 -10.87
N LEU A 117 12.98 -9.78 -12.19
CA LEU A 117 13.81 -10.53 -13.14
C LEU A 117 14.84 -9.62 -13.79
N ASN A 118 14.36 -8.54 -14.40
CA ASN A 118 15.13 -7.53 -15.09
C ASN A 118 14.25 -6.30 -15.32
N GLU A 119 14.88 -5.23 -15.81
CA GLU A 119 14.20 -3.97 -16.14
C GLU A 119 13.09 -4.16 -17.21
N ALA A 120 13.24 -5.08 -18.17
CA ALA A 120 12.23 -5.33 -19.20
C ALA A 120 10.92 -5.92 -18.62
N THR A 121 11.01 -6.76 -17.59
CA THR A 121 9.81 -7.21 -16.86
C THR A 121 9.13 -6.05 -16.13
N CYS A 122 9.90 -5.11 -15.56
CA CYS A 122 9.33 -3.92 -14.95
C CYS A 122 8.66 -2.97 -15.96
N GLU A 123 9.18 -2.86 -17.19
CA GLU A 123 8.50 -2.15 -18.29
C GLU A 123 7.15 -2.82 -18.64
N ARG A 124 7.12 -4.16 -18.81
CA ARG A 124 5.86 -4.89 -19.07
C ARG A 124 4.83 -4.72 -17.96
N ASN A 125 5.28 -4.71 -16.70
CA ASN A 125 4.40 -4.42 -15.56
C ASN A 125 3.86 -2.98 -15.63
N MET A 126 4.70 -2.00 -15.99
CA MET A 126 4.24 -0.62 -16.21
C MET A 126 3.19 -0.55 -17.32
N GLU A 127 3.46 -1.14 -18.49
CA GLU A 127 2.51 -1.21 -19.61
C GLU A 127 1.16 -1.77 -19.15
N THR A 128 1.19 -2.87 -18.41
CA THR A 128 0.01 -3.51 -17.81
C THR A 128 -0.77 -2.57 -16.88
N PHE A 129 -0.10 -1.76 -16.06
CA PHE A 129 -0.77 -0.77 -15.21
C PHE A 129 -1.39 0.36 -16.02
N LEU A 130 -0.71 0.88 -17.06
CA LEU A 130 -1.27 1.89 -17.97
C LEU A 130 -2.53 1.36 -18.65
N GLU A 131 -2.43 0.13 -19.12
CA GLU A 131 -3.53 -0.65 -19.62
C GLU A 131 -4.67 -0.68 -18.57
N CYS A 132 -4.42 -1.05 -17.31
CA CYS A 132 -5.46 -1.06 -16.28
C CYS A 132 -6.18 0.30 -16.16
N LEU A 133 -5.44 1.40 -16.22
CA LEU A 133 -6.01 2.75 -16.14
C LEU A 133 -6.99 3.02 -17.29
N ASP A 134 -6.65 2.64 -18.52
CA ASP A 134 -7.55 2.78 -19.67
C ASP A 134 -8.83 1.95 -19.51
N ALA A 135 -8.70 0.72 -19.01
CA ALA A 135 -9.86 -0.14 -18.74
C ALA A 135 -10.77 0.47 -17.66
N VAL A 136 -10.18 1.05 -16.60
CA VAL A 136 -10.92 1.76 -15.56
C VAL A 136 -11.65 2.97 -16.13
N LYS A 137 -10.97 3.82 -16.93
CA LYS A 137 -11.57 5.00 -17.54
C LYS A 137 -12.82 4.62 -18.36
N GLY A 138 -12.69 3.61 -19.23
CA GLY A 138 -13.80 3.13 -20.07
C GLY A 138 -14.97 2.56 -19.26
N ALA A 139 -14.70 1.85 -18.16
CA ALA A 139 -15.75 1.20 -17.36
C ALA A 139 -16.42 2.12 -16.32
N THR A 140 -15.72 3.16 -15.86
CA THR A 140 -16.11 3.92 -14.65
C THR A 140 -16.29 5.41 -14.88
N PHE A 141 -16.09 5.89 -16.12
CA PHE A 141 -16.19 7.32 -16.47
C PHE A 141 -15.33 8.20 -15.56
N GLY A 142 -14.11 7.75 -15.23
CA GLY A 142 -13.17 8.50 -14.37
C GLY A 142 -13.43 8.38 -12.86
N THR A 143 -14.19 7.39 -12.38
CA THR A 143 -14.45 7.24 -10.94
C THR A 143 -13.80 6.01 -10.30
N GLY A 144 -13.23 5.11 -11.09
CA GLY A 144 -12.58 3.90 -10.59
C GLY A 144 -11.16 4.14 -10.09
N ILE A 145 -10.55 3.04 -9.66
CA ILE A 145 -9.22 3.04 -9.03
C ILE A 145 -8.40 1.89 -9.61
N THR A 146 -7.09 2.08 -9.74
CA THR A 146 -6.13 1.01 -10.05
C THR A 146 -5.19 0.80 -8.86
N ALA A 147 -4.97 -0.44 -8.48
CA ALA A 147 -3.99 -0.79 -7.43
C ALA A 147 -2.61 -1.06 -8.07
N ILE A 148 -1.55 -0.58 -7.42
CA ILE A 148 -0.16 -0.71 -7.91
C ILE A 148 0.72 -1.16 -6.75
N LYS A 149 1.65 -2.08 -7.02
CA LYS A 149 2.73 -2.45 -6.09
C LYS A 149 4.04 -1.86 -6.56
N LEU A 150 4.83 -1.30 -5.64
CA LEU A 150 6.05 -0.61 -6.02
C LEU A 150 7.17 -1.60 -6.36
N THR A 151 7.16 -2.77 -5.72
CA THR A 151 8.03 -3.90 -6.07
C THR A 151 7.81 -4.45 -7.48
N ALA A 152 6.69 -4.13 -8.14
CA ALA A 152 6.46 -4.49 -9.54
C ALA A 152 7.26 -3.61 -10.52
N LEU A 153 7.67 -2.42 -10.09
CA LEU A 153 8.25 -1.39 -10.96
C LEU A 153 9.78 -1.31 -10.89
N GLY A 154 10.42 -2.08 -10.03
CA GLY A 154 11.88 -2.15 -9.97
C GLY A 154 12.39 -3.12 -8.93
N ARG A 155 13.70 -3.12 -8.72
CA ARG A 155 14.36 -4.06 -7.81
C ARG A 155 14.00 -3.79 -6.35
N PRO A 156 13.40 -4.76 -5.60
CA PRO A 156 12.97 -4.55 -4.23
C PRO A 156 14.08 -4.15 -3.25
N GLN A 157 15.33 -4.58 -3.50
CA GLN A 157 16.46 -4.21 -2.67
C GLN A 157 16.65 -2.70 -2.53
N LEU A 158 16.33 -1.94 -3.57
CA LEU A 158 16.47 -0.49 -3.54
C LEU A 158 15.47 0.12 -2.55
N LEU A 159 14.26 -0.44 -2.45
CA LEU A 159 13.27 -0.04 -1.45
C LEU A 159 13.72 -0.40 -0.03
N LEU A 160 14.42 -1.52 0.15
CA LEU A 160 15.00 -1.89 1.44
C LEU A 160 16.05 -0.86 1.88
N GLN A 161 17.00 -0.53 1.00
CA GLN A 161 18.07 0.44 1.27
C GLN A 161 17.49 1.83 1.56
N VAL A 162 16.54 2.30 0.75
CA VAL A 162 15.88 3.59 1.01
C VAL A 162 15.09 3.57 2.33
N SER A 163 14.47 2.44 2.68
CA SER A 163 13.77 2.32 3.95
C SER A 163 14.72 2.37 5.14
N GLU A 164 15.88 1.73 5.04
CA GLU A 164 16.94 1.80 6.05
C GLU A 164 17.37 3.26 6.28
N VAL A 165 17.65 4.00 5.21
CA VAL A 165 18.03 5.43 5.28
C VAL A 165 16.96 6.24 5.99
N ILE A 166 15.69 6.06 5.62
CA ILE A 166 14.58 6.81 6.22
C ILE A 166 14.52 6.52 7.73
N MET A 167 14.73 5.27 8.14
CA MET A 167 14.70 4.89 9.54
C MET A 167 15.92 5.39 10.32
N GLN A 168 17.11 5.35 9.74
CA GLN A 168 18.30 5.94 10.36
C GLN A 168 18.18 7.47 10.48
N ALA A 169 17.63 8.15 9.47
CA ALA A 169 17.34 9.57 9.51
C ALA A 169 16.32 9.92 10.61
N ARG A 170 15.29 9.07 10.79
CA ARG A 170 14.33 9.19 11.90
C ARG A 170 15.01 9.04 13.25
N ARG A 171 15.88 8.03 13.42
CA ARG A 171 16.65 7.82 14.66
C ARG A 171 17.53 9.02 14.98
N TYR A 172 18.27 9.53 13.99
CA TYR A 172 19.11 10.73 14.14
C TYR A 172 18.30 11.94 14.62
N MET A 173 17.12 12.15 14.04
CA MET A 173 16.22 13.25 14.46
C MET A 173 15.57 13.01 15.82
N MET A 174 15.36 11.76 16.24
CA MET A 174 14.91 11.44 17.60
C MET A 174 15.99 11.79 18.62
N ASP A 175 17.24 11.42 18.32
CA ASP A 175 18.40 11.74 19.17
C ASP A 175 18.57 13.26 19.29
N LEU A 176 18.44 13.99 18.17
CA LEU A 176 18.38 15.46 18.15
C LEU A 176 17.25 16.02 19.03
N ALA A 177 16.07 15.38 19.00
CA ALA A 177 14.91 15.87 19.73
C ALA A 177 14.97 15.59 21.24
N GLY A 178 15.84 14.69 21.70
CA GLY A 178 15.93 14.24 23.09
C GLY A 178 14.72 13.39 23.52
N SER A 179 14.00 12.79 22.57
CA SER A 179 12.78 12.01 22.84
C SER A 179 12.50 10.96 21.77
N THR A 180 11.82 9.88 22.13
CA THR A 180 11.38 8.81 21.22
C THR A 180 10.13 9.24 20.42
N GLY A 181 10.29 9.76 19.18
CA GLY A 181 9.16 10.33 18.41
C GLY A 181 9.44 10.69 16.93
N ASN A 182 8.41 10.90 16.10
CA ASN A 182 8.63 11.21 14.66
C ASN A 182 9.16 12.64 14.48
N ILE A 183 10.04 12.80 13.49
CA ILE A 183 10.75 14.05 13.16
C ILE A 183 9.82 15.28 13.09
N LEU A 184 8.63 15.11 12.50
CA LEU A 184 7.69 16.19 12.20
C LEU A 184 6.87 16.68 13.41
N THR A 185 6.82 15.92 14.52
CA THR A 185 6.11 16.34 15.73
C THR A 185 6.94 17.22 16.65
N HIS A 186 8.26 17.24 16.48
CA HIS A 186 9.16 17.96 17.39
C HIS A 186 9.44 19.41 17.00
N HIS A 187 8.88 19.92 15.89
CA HIS A 187 9.04 21.30 15.41
C HIS A 187 10.49 21.79 15.51
N LYS A 188 11.45 20.93 15.19
CA LYS A 188 12.87 21.24 15.33
C LYS A 188 13.29 22.16 14.21
N THR A 189 14.05 23.18 14.57
CA THR A 189 14.58 24.18 13.66
C THR A 189 16.03 23.87 13.30
N ILE A 190 16.58 24.59 12.32
CA ILE A 190 18.02 24.51 11.99
C ILE A 190 18.87 24.89 13.21
N GLN A 191 18.42 25.83 14.04
CA GLN A 191 19.10 26.23 15.28
C GLN A 191 19.16 25.09 16.30
N ASP A 192 18.13 24.25 16.38
CA ASP A 192 18.16 23.06 17.24
C ASP A 192 19.20 22.05 16.75
N LEU A 193 19.31 21.87 15.43
CA LEU A 193 20.33 21.02 14.82
C LEU A 193 21.74 21.56 15.10
N GLU A 194 21.97 22.85 14.93
CA GLU A 194 23.24 23.50 15.27
C GLU A 194 23.60 23.31 16.74
N ARG A 195 22.63 23.46 17.65
CA ARG A 195 22.83 23.23 19.09
C ARG A 195 23.21 21.79 19.40
N TYR A 196 22.59 20.82 18.74
CA TYR A 196 22.90 19.39 18.91
C TYR A 196 24.28 19.02 18.39
N LEU A 197 24.71 19.65 17.29
CA LEU A 197 26.06 19.49 16.76
C LEU A 197 27.10 20.24 17.59
N GLY A 198 26.70 21.22 18.40
CA GLY A 198 27.56 21.91 19.35
C GLY A 198 28.87 22.36 18.72
N ASN A 199 29.99 21.93 19.30
CA ASN A 199 31.34 22.33 18.89
C ASN A 199 31.77 21.79 17.51
N VAL A 200 31.08 20.79 16.95
CA VAL A 200 31.44 20.25 15.62
C VAL A 200 30.75 21.00 14.48
N SER A 201 29.77 21.84 14.78
CA SER A 201 29.08 22.69 13.80
C SER A 201 30.03 23.58 12.99
N ASP A 202 31.19 23.94 13.57
CA ASP A 202 32.17 24.81 12.93
C ASP A 202 33.06 24.13 11.88
N LYS A 203 33.03 22.80 11.77
CA LYS A 203 33.81 22.06 10.78
C LYS A 203 33.29 22.31 9.36
N ALA A 204 34.20 22.47 8.40
CA ALA A 204 33.86 22.80 7.01
C ALA A 204 32.83 21.84 6.38
N GLU A 205 32.99 20.53 6.59
CA GLU A 205 32.06 19.52 6.09
C GLU A 205 30.66 19.61 6.74
N VAL A 206 30.61 19.96 8.02
CA VAL A 206 29.36 20.12 8.79
C VAL A 206 28.64 21.40 8.36
N LYS A 207 29.36 22.50 8.12
CA LYS A 207 28.80 23.73 7.53
C LYS A 207 28.20 23.47 6.15
N GLN A 208 28.93 22.77 5.29
CA GLN A 208 28.41 22.40 3.96
C GLN A 208 27.17 21.51 4.04
N PHE A 209 27.08 20.65 5.05
CA PHE A 209 25.85 19.89 5.33
C PHE A 209 24.71 20.81 5.76
N LEU A 210 24.94 21.69 6.74
CA LEU A 210 23.93 22.63 7.25
C LEU A 210 23.38 23.56 6.16
N GLU A 211 24.22 23.99 5.22
CA GLU A 211 23.80 24.79 4.04
C GLU A 211 22.82 24.05 3.12
N LYS A 212 22.87 22.71 3.08
CA LYS A 212 21.98 21.88 2.26
C LYS A 212 20.68 21.50 2.99
N VAL A 213 20.65 21.63 4.32
CA VAL A 213 19.47 21.33 5.11
C VAL A 213 18.43 22.42 4.87
N THR A 214 17.19 22.00 4.62
CA THR A 214 16.10 22.93 4.30
C THR A 214 15.07 22.95 5.43
N SER A 215 14.21 23.96 5.42
CA SER A 215 13.04 24.03 6.29
C SER A 215 11.78 24.29 5.49
N ASP A 216 10.63 23.85 6.01
CA ASP A 216 9.33 24.25 5.47
C ASP A 216 8.94 25.67 5.89
N LYS A 217 7.76 26.13 5.45
CA LYS A 217 7.23 27.47 5.75
C LYS A 217 7.04 27.74 7.25
N ASP A 218 6.92 26.69 8.05
CA ASP A 218 6.76 26.76 9.51
C ASP A 218 8.11 26.66 10.24
N GLY A 219 9.24 26.64 9.50
CA GLY A 219 10.59 26.59 10.05
C GLY A 219 11.06 25.19 10.44
N ILE A 220 10.34 24.14 10.02
CA ILE A 220 10.61 22.77 10.47
C ILE A 220 11.69 22.12 9.61
N LEU A 221 12.66 21.52 10.27
CA LEU A 221 13.84 20.91 9.68
C LEU A 221 13.52 19.74 8.75
N HIS A 222 14.13 19.76 7.57
CA HIS A 222 14.19 18.65 6.62
C HIS A 222 15.67 18.29 6.36
N LEU A 223 16.14 17.22 6.99
CA LEU A 223 17.53 16.74 6.86
C LEU A 223 17.94 16.48 5.40
N PHE A 224 17.00 16.01 4.58
CA PHE A 224 17.26 15.68 3.19
C PHE A 224 16.18 16.29 2.30
N PRO A 225 16.55 16.80 1.10
CA PRO A 225 15.59 17.26 0.10
C PRO A 225 14.94 16.04 -0.56
N TRP A 226 14.06 15.37 0.17
CA TRP A 226 13.33 14.18 -0.29
C TRP A 226 12.49 14.44 -1.55
N THR A 227 12.17 15.71 -1.85
CA THR A 227 11.53 16.11 -3.11
C THR A 227 12.36 15.70 -4.34
N GLY A 228 13.68 15.62 -4.20
CA GLY A 228 14.58 15.13 -5.23
C GLY A 228 14.44 13.64 -5.50
N ILE A 229 13.97 12.82 -4.54
CA ILE A 229 13.90 11.35 -4.71
C ILE A 229 12.99 10.93 -5.88
N ILE A 230 12.03 11.77 -6.24
CA ILE A 230 11.11 11.54 -7.35
C ILE A 230 11.51 12.25 -8.66
N ASN A 231 12.63 12.98 -8.65
CA ASN A 231 13.18 13.72 -9.79
C ASN A 231 14.36 12.95 -10.42
N GLU A 232 14.57 13.10 -11.71
CA GLU A 232 15.52 12.30 -12.49
C GLU A 232 17.01 12.58 -12.18
N ASP A 233 17.30 13.71 -11.54
CA ASP A 233 18.68 14.21 -11.29
C ASP A 233 19.22 13.93 -9.88
N CYS A 234 18.52 13.17 -9.04
CA CYS A 234 18.92 12.96 -7.65
C CYS A 234 20.02 11.91 -7.50
N GLN A 235 21.18 12.32 -6.99
CA GLN A 235 22.27 11.42 -6.61
C GLN A 235 22.09 10.93 -5.17
N LEU A 236 21.49 9.76 -5.01
CA LEU A 236 21.17 9.17 -3.70
C LEU A 236 22.42 8.95 -2.83
N SER A 237 23.53 8.57 -3.45
CA SER A 237 24.78 8.21 -2.75
C SER A 237 25.50 9.40 -2.09
N GLU A 238 25.31 10.61 -2.61
CA GLU A 238 25.85 11.84 -2.04
C GLU A 238 24.90 12.51 -1.05
N THR A 239 23.59 12.31 -1.23
CA THR A 239 22.54 13.01 -0.48
C THR A 239 22.41 12.54 0.97
N PHE A 240 22.58 11.24 1.26
CA PHE A 240 22.27 10.67 2.58
C PHE A 240 23.47 10.55 3.51
N ARG A 241 24.03 11.70 3.91
CA ARG A 241 25.07 11.78 4.94
C ARG A 241 24.65 12.72 6.07
N VAL A 242 24.97 12.36 7.30
CA VAL A 242 24.77 13.22 8.48
C VAL A 242 26.08 13.33 9.27
N PRO A 243 26.33 14.47 9.92
CA PRO A 243 27.49 14.63 10.79
C PRO A 243 27.30 13.85 12.10
N ASP A 244 28.34 13.15 12.53
CA ASP A 244 28.40 12.60 13.88
C ASP A 244 28.43 13.74 14.91
N PRO A 245 27.56 13.74 15.93
CA PRO A 245 27.49 14.84 16.90
C PRO A 245 28.73 14.96 17.82
N VAL A 246 29.55 13.90 17.94
CA VAL A 246 30.74 13.86 18.79
C VAL A 246 32.00 14.16 17.99
N THR A 247 32.20 13.46 16.87
CA THR A 247 33.41 13.52 16.05
C THR A 247 33.29 14.53 14.91
N GLY A 248 32.08 14.91 14.50
CA GLY A 248 31.83 15.78 13.35
C GLY A 248 32.16 15.14 12.00
N GLN A 249 32.49 13.85 11.96
CA GLN A 249 32.74 13.13 10.71
C GLN A 249 31.41 12.83 10.00
N MET A 250 31.37 13.00 8.68
CA MET A 250 30.19 12.68 7.88
C MET A 250 29.97 11.16 7.80
N ARG A 251 28.93 10.69 8.48
CA ARG A 251 28.48 9.29 8.43
C ARG A 251 27.45 9.12 7.31
N ARG A 252 27.58 8.06 6.53
CA ARG A 252 26.57 7.67 5.54
C ARG A 252 25.42 6.98 6.24
N LEU A 253 24.20 7.33 5.88
CA LEU A 253 23.01 6.59 6.32
C LEU A 253 22.69 5.39 5.41
N ILE A 254 23.47 5.20 4.35
CA ILE A 254 23.23 4.20 3.32
C ILE A 254 24.49 3.39 3.00
N SER A 255 24.31 2.11 2.72
CA SER A 255 25.30 1.31 2.00
C SER A 255 25.59 1.93 0.62
N LYS A 256 26.84 1.89 0.15
CA LYS A 256 27.23 2.50 -1.12
C LYS A 256 26.36 1.93 -2.25
N ILE A 257 25.47 2.74 -2.83
CA ILE A 257 24.70 2.39 -4.04
C ILE A 257 25.64 2.54 -5.25
N PRO A 258 25.93 1.46 -6.00
CA PRO A 258 26.67 1.57 -7.25
C PRO A 258 25.88 2.38 -8.30
N PRO A 259 26.54 3.06 -9.26
CA PRO A 259 25.85 3.86 -10.28
C PRO A 259 24.73 3.13 -11.02
N LYS A 260 24.92 1.83 -11.27
CA LYS A 260 23.89 0.96 -11.87
C LYS A 260 22.64 0.81 -11.01
N GLU A 261 22.78 0.66 -9.70
CA GLU A 261 21.64 0.55 -8.78
C GLU A 261 20.91 1.89 -8.63
N GLU A 262 21.64 3.00 -8.74
CA GLU A 262 21.07 4.35 -8.78
C GLU A 262 20.26 4.59 -10.06
N GLU A 263 20.76 4.12 -11.22
CA GLU A 263 20.00 4.11 -12.48
C GLU A 263 18.74 3.25 -12.38
N MET A 264 18.83 2.04 -11.82
CA MET A 264 17.67 1.17 -11.60
C MET A 264 16.62 1.81 -10.69
N PHE A 265 17.04 2.57 -9.67
CA PHE A 265 16.12 3.34 -8.83
C PHE A 265 15.44 4.45 -9.63
N ARG A 266 16.20 5.21 -10.43
CA ARG A 266 15.65 6.24 -11.32
C ARG A 266 14.63 5.65 -12.29
N ASN A 267 14.88 4.47 -12.85
CA ASN A 267 13.92 3.77 -13.71
C ASN A 267 12.63 3.39 -12.97
N MET A 268 12.72 2.89 -11.74
CA MET A 268 11.54 2.60 -10.90
C MET A 268 10.67 3.84 -10.69
N ILE A 269 11.31 4.97 -10.36
CA ILE A 269 10.64 6.27 -10.16
C ILE A 269 10.06 6.83 -11.47
N ARG A 270 10.76 6.70 -12.59
CA ARG A 270 10.27 7.08 -13.93
C ARG A 270 8.99 6.32 -14.29
N ARG A 271 8.97 5.00 -14.07
CA ARG A 271 7.79 4.15 -14.31
C ARG A 271 6.62 4.59 -13.44
N LEU A 272 6.86 4.80 -12.14
CA LEU A 272 5.81 5.28 -11.24
C LEU A 272 5.26 6.65 -11.66
N ASN A 273 6.13 7.61 -11.97
CA ASN A 273 5.73 8.93 -12.48
C ASN A 273 4.87 8.81 -13.75
N THR A 274 5.27 7.94 -14.68
CA THR A 274 4.52 7.71 -15.94
C THR A 274 3.11 7.20 -15.65
N ILE A 275 2.97 6.23 -14.74
CA ILE A 275 1.66 5.68 -14.37
C ILE A 275 0.81 6.73 -13.65
N VAL A 276 1.38 7.47 -12.69
CA VAL A 276 0.63 8.49 -11.93
C VAL A 276 0.19 9.64 -12.83
N LYS A 277 1.06 10.12 -13.73
CA LYS A 277 0.71 11.14 -14.71
C LYS A 277 -0.43 10.67 -15.62
N THR A 278 -0.32 9.45 -16.16
CA THR A 278 -1.37 8.87 -17.01
C THR A 278 -2.69 8.76 -16.24
N ALA A 279 -2.66 8.37 -14.97
CA ALA A 279 -3.87 8.30 -14.16
C ALA A 279 -4.51 9.68 -13.94
N GLN A 280 -3.70 10.72 -13.71
CA GLN A 280 -4.19 12.10 -13.66
C GLN A 280 -4.84 12.51 -15.00
N ASP A 281 -4.18 12.26 -16.13
CA ASP A 281 -4.69 12.60 -17.47
C ASP A 281 -6.00 11.84 -17.82
N LEU A 282 -6.15 10.61 -17.32
CA LEU A 282 -7.32 9.77 -17.52
C LEU A 282 -8.42 9.98 -16.47
N ASP A 283 -8.18 10.85 -15.49
CA ASP A 283 -9.04 11.08 -14.33
C ASP A 283 -9.29 9.83 -13.46
N VAL A 284 -8.32 8.91 -13.41
CA VAL A 284 -8.40 7.67 -12.63
C VAL A 284 -7.56 7.80 -11.36
N ARG A 285 -8.01 7.21 -10.25
CA ARG A 285 -7.25 7.21 -9.00
C ARG A 285 -6.33 5.99 -8.90
N ILE A 286 -5.23 6.13 -8.17
CA ILE A 286 -4.26 5.07 -7.92
C ILE A 286 -4.19 4.80 -6.42
N MET A 287 -4.12 3.52 -6.05
CA MET A 287 -3.74 3.08 -4.72
C MET A 287 -2.38 2.39 -4.78
N ILE A 288 -1.38 2.98 -4.14
CA ILE A 288 -0.11 2.31 -3.91
C ILE A 288 -0.32 1.35 -2.74
N ASP A 289 -0.26 0.06 -3.02
CA ASP A 289 -0.47 -0.99 -2.03
C ASP A 289 0.68 -1.02 -1.03
N ALA A 290 0.33 -1.26 0.23
CA ALA A 290 1.32 -1.53 1.26
C ALA A 290 1.86 -2.96 1.10
N GLU A 291 3.14 -3.11 1.41
CA GLU A 291 3.88 -4.36 1.30
C GLU A 291 4.43 -4.75 2.69
N GLN A 292 5.55 -5.46 2.76
CA GLN A 292 6.16 -5.85 4.03
C GLN A 292 6.78 -4.65 4.76
N THR A 293 6.90 -4.74 6.10
CA THR A 293 7.32 -3.61 6.95
C THR A 293 8.69 -3.04 6.58
N TYR A 294 9.59 -3.87 6.08
CA TYR A 294 10.94 -3.48 5.70
C TYR A 294 11.03 -2.72 4.35
N PHE A 295 9.95 -2.69 3.57
CA PHE A 295 9.83 -1.83 2.38
C PHE A 295 8.94 -0.62 2.60
N GLN A 296 8.06 -0.71 3.59
CA GLN A 296 6.98 0.25 3.77
C GLN A 296 7.45 1.69 3.99
N PRO A 297 8.57 1.99 4.70
CA PRO A 297 9.06 3.36 4.81
C PRO A 297 9.37 4.01 3.46
N ALA A 298 10.08 3.31 2.56
CA ALA A 298 10.35 3.80 1.22
C ALA A 298 9.08 3.95 0.38
N ILE A 299 8.21 2.93 0.39
CA ILE A 299 6.93 2.96 -0.35
C ILE A 299 6.08 4.15 0.11
N SER A 300 5.88 4.31 1.42
CA SER A 300 5.12 5.42 1.99
C SER A 300 5.73 6.77 1.63
N ARG A 301 7.06 6.93 1.75
CA ARG A 301 7.73 8.20 1.43
C ARG A 301 7.61 8.56 -0.05
N ILE A 302 7.87 7.61 -0.95
CA ILE A 302 7.73 7.81 -2.40
C ILE A 302 6.27 8.17 -2.73
N THR A 303 5.30 7.48 -2.10
CA THR A 303 3.88 7.75 -2.33
C THR A 303 3.48 9.15 -1.87
N LEU A 304 3.97 9.63 -0.73
CA LEU A 304 3.72 11.00 -0.26
C LEU A 304 4.31 12.05 -1.21
N GLU A 305 5.50 11.82 -1.74
CA GLU A 305 6.09 12.72 -2.73
C GLU A 305 5.27 12.74 -4.04
N MET A 306 4.72 11.58 -4.45
CA MET A 306 3.76 11.53 -5.57
C MET A 306 2.47 12.29 -5.25
N MET A 307 1.94 12.19 -4.01
CA MET A 307 0.78 13.01 -3.62
C MET A 307 1.12 14.51 -3.66
N ARG A 308 2.28 14.91 -3.11
CA ARG A 308 2.70 16.31 -3.13
C ARG A 308 2.80 16.87 -4.54
N LYS A 309 3.24 16.05 -5.51
CA LYS A 309 3.38 16.44 -6.92
C LYS A 309 2.07 16.43 -7.70
N TYR A 310 1.21 15.42 -7.51
CA TYR A 310 0.05 15.18 -8.38
C TYR A 310 -1.32 15.42 -7.71
N ASN A 311 -1.41 15.38 -6.38
CA ASN A 311 -2.66 15.60 -5.66
C ASN A 311 -2.87 17.09 -5.35
N THR A 312 -2.93 17.94 -6.38
CA THR A 312 -3.05 19.40 -6.24
C THR A 312 -4.50 19.89 -6.19
N GLU A 313 -5.39 19.25 -6.96
CA GLU A 313 -6.81 19.61 -7.07
C GLU A 313 -7.73 18.56 -6.45
N LYS A 314 -7.28 17.31 -6.41
CA LYS A 314 -7.98 16.18 -5.79
C LYS A 314 -7.00 15.07 -5.42
N ALA A 315 -7.44 14.16 -4.56
CA ALA A 315 -6.67 12.95 -4.25
C ALA A 315 -6.70 11.97 -5.45
N ILE A 316 -5.62 11.95 -6.24
CA ILE A 316 -5.37 10.99 -7.31
C ILE A 316 -4.64 9.77 -6.74
N VAL A 317 -3.57 9.99 -5.99
CA VAL A 317 -2.71 8.98 -5.39
C VAL A 317 -3.12 8.74 -3.94
N PHE A 318 -3.23 7.46 -3.56
CA PHE A 318 -3.55 7.02 -2.21
C PHE A 318 -2.42 6.15 -1.66
N ASN A 319 -1.99 6.44 -0.43
CA ASN A 319 -1.08 5.58 0.33
C ASN A 319 -1.88 4.56 1.14
N THR A 320 -1.37 3.36 1.28
CA THR A 320 -2.03 2.30 2.07
C THR A 320 -1.41 2.23 3.47
N TYR A 321 -2.24 2.40 4.50
CA TYR A 321 -1.84 2.31 5.90
C TYR A 321 -2.36 1.01 6.51
N GLN A 322 -1.46 0.24 7.12
CA GLN A 322 -1.76 -1.09 7.64
C GLN A 322 -1.96 -1.04 9.17
N CYS A 323 -3.20 -0.97 9.63
CA CYS A 323 -3.55 -0.78 11.04
C CYS A 323 -3.20 -1.94 11.98
N TYR A 324 -2.68 -3.06 11.49
CA TYR A 324 -2.02 -4.08 12.31
C TYR A 324 -0.64 -3.66 12.83
N LEU A 325 -0.05 -2.55 12.35
CA LEU A 325 1.23 -2.04 12.85
C LEU A 325 1.02 -1.07 14.01
N LYS A 326 1.91 -1.13 15.00
CA LYS A 326 1.91 -0.26 16.19
C LYS A 326 2.03 1.23 15.85
N ASP A 327 2.78 1.56 14.79
CA ASP A 327 3.06 2.96 14.41
C ASP A 327 2.02 3.59 13.48
N THR A 328 1.03 2.84 12.99
CA THR A 328 0.11 3.30 11.93
C THR A 328 -0.55 4.63 12.25
N TYR A 329 -1.09 4.78 13.46
CA TYR A 329 -1.75 6.00 13.89
C TYR A 329 -0.81 7.21 13.81
N LYS A 330 0.43 7.02 14.28
CA LYS A 330 1.45 8.07 14.31
C LYS A 330 1.86 8.48 12.90
N GLU A 331 2.04 7.52 11.99
CA GLU A 331 2.35 7.79 10.58
C GLU A 331 1.22 8.57 9.90
N VAL A 332 -0.04 8.15 10.07
CA VAL A 332 -1.19 8.87 9.50
C VAL A 332 -1.30 10.30 10.02
N CYS A 333 -1.14 10.53 11.33
CA CYS A 333 -1.13 11.87 11.91
C CYS A 333 -0.01 12.74 11.32
N THR A 334 1.18 12.14 11.17
CA THR A 334 2.36 12.82 10.61
C THR A 334 2.09 13.25 9.17
N ASP A 335 1.56 12.35 8.35
CA ASP A 335 1.33 12.59 6.93
C ASP A 335 0.16 13.56 6.70
N LEU A 336 -0.89 13.51 7.54
CA LEU A 336 -1.97 14.49 7.55
C LEU A 336 -1.50 15.91 7.87
N GLU A 337 -0.53 16.05 8.77
CA GLU A 337 0.06 17.35 9.08
C GLU A 337 0.98 17.82 7.94
N GLN A 338 1.79 16.92 7.36
CA GLN A 338 2.59 17.25 6.19
C GLN A 338 1.72 17.70 5.02
N ALA A 339 0.61 17.00 4.73
CA ALA A 339 -0.34 17.37 3.68
C ALA A 339 -0.95 18.75 3.89
N LYS A 340 -1.29 19.09 5.13
CA LYS A 340 -1.79 20.42 5.51
C LYS A 340 -0.72 21.50 5.26
N ARG A 341 0.51 21.31 5.76
CA ARG A 341 1.61 22.29 5.65
C ARG A 341 2.04 22.53 4.20
N GLN A 342 2.15 21.46 3.44
CA GLN A 342 2.61 21.50 2.05
C GLN A 342 1.46 21.68 1.06
N ASN A 343 0.22 21.81 1.55
CA ASN A 343 -0.99 22.10 0.80
C ASN A 343 -1.25 21.15 -0.39
N PHE A 344 -1.23 19.84 -0.13
CA PHE A 344 -1.67 18.83 -1.10
C PHE A 344 -2.85 18.01 -0.56
N TYR A 345 -3.61 17.39 -1.45
CA TYR A 345 -4.75 16.54 -1.12
C TYR A 345 -4.24 15.17 -0.61
N PHE A 346 -4.57 14.83 0.63
CA PHE A 346 -4.17 13.59 1.28
C PHE A 346 -5.10 12.43 0.87
N GLY A 347 -4.52 11.35 0.34
CA GLY A 347 -5.24 10.13 0.01
C GLY A 347 -4.77 8.96 0.87
N ALA A 348 -5.66 8.35 1.66
CA ALA A 348 -5.31 7.17 2.47
C ALA A 348 -6.24 6.00 2.26
N LYS A 349 -5.69 4.79 2.16
CA LYS A 349 -6.41 3.52 2.20
C LYS A 349 -6.07 2.83 3.53
N LEU A 350 -7.04 2.75 4.42
CA LEU A 350 -6.89 2.07 5.71
C LEU A 350 -7.24 0.59 5.54
N VAL A 351 -6.27 -0.29 5.78
CA VAL A 351 -6.44 -1.75 5.82
C VAL A 351 -6.05 -2.26 7.19
N ARG A 352 -6.49 -3.47 7.56
CA ARG A 352 -5.87 -4.15 8.71
C ARG A 352 -4.43 -4.53 8.40
N GLY A 353 -4.22 -5.29 7.32
CA GLY A 353 -2.90 -5.77 6.90
C GLY A 353 -3.01 -7.21 6.39
N ALA A 354 -2.09 -7.62 5.52
CA ALA A 354 -2.09 -8.96 4.91
C ALA A 354 -0.89 -9.83 5.36
N TYR A 355 0.12 -9.24 6.01
CA TYR A 355 1.42 -9.89 6.23
C TYR A 355 1.71 -10.25 7.71
N ILE A 356 0.71 -10.23 8.60
CA ILE A 356 0.89 -10.39 10.07
C ILE A 356 1.68 -11.63 10.49
N GLU A 357 1.37 -12.79 9.91
CA GLU A 357 2.08 -14.04 10.27
C GLU A 357 3.55 -13.98 9.83
N GLN A 358 3.84 -13.34 8.69
CA GLN A 358 5.20 -13.19 8.16
C GLN A 358 6.03 -12.17 8.94
N GLU A 359 5.44 -11.04 9.31
CA GLU A 359 6.13 -10.01 10.11
C GLU A 359 6.58 -10.57 11.46
N ARG A 360 5.69 -11.31 12.15
CA ARG A 360 6.00 -11.96 13.43
C ARG A 360 7.12 -12.99 13.29
N ALA A 361 7.03 -13.84 12.26
CA ALA A 361 8.05 -14.85 11.98
C ALA A 361 9.40 -14.24 11.55
N ARG A 362 9.40 -13.03 10.98
CA ARG A 362 10.62 -12.30 10.64
C ARG A 362 11.24 -11.67 11.89
N ALA A 363 10.46 -10.95 12.69
CA ALA A 363 10.90 -10.31 13.94
C ALA A 363 11.56 -11.33 14.88
N ALA A 364 10.93 -12.48 15.09
CA ALA A 364 11.47 -13.56 15.91
C ALA A 364 12.79 -14.14 15.38
N ALA A 365 12.94 -14.25 14.05
CA ALA A 365 14.13 -14.84 13.44
C ALA A 365 15.35 -13.90 13.45
N LEU A 366 15.11 -12.60 13.29
CA LEU A 366 16.17 -11.57 13.25
C LEU A 366 16.37 -10.87 14.60
N GLY A 367 15.61 -11.25 15.63
CA GLY A 367 15.78 -10.76 17.00
C GLY A 367 15.40 -9.29 17.22
N TYR A 368 14.49 -8.72 16.42
CA TYR A 368 13.96 -7.36 16.63
C TYR A 368 12.52 -7.38 17.15
N GLU A 369 12.05 -6.25 17.70
CA GLU A 369 10.70 -6.14 18.25
C GLU A 369 9.62 -6.40 17.20
N ASP A 370 8.61 -7.20 17.54
CA ASP A 370 7.42 -7.40 16.69
C ASP A 370 6.74 -6.04 16.41
N PRO A 371 6.68 -5.58 15.15
CA PRO A 371 6.09 -4.29 14.81
C PRO A 371 4.55 -4.32 14.82
N THR A 372 3.95 -5.50 15.01
CA THR A 372 2.51 -5.71 14.92
C THR A 372 1.80 -5.55 16.27
N ASN A 373 0.52 -5.19 16.22
CA ASN A 373 -0.36 -5.16 17.36
C ASN A 373 -0.53 -6.57 17.94
N PRO A 374 -0.69 -6.70 19.27
CA PRO A 374 -0.67 -8.00 19.94
C PRO A 374 -1.87 -8.88 19.54
N SER A 375 -3.05 -8.29 19.31
CA SER A 375 -4.29 -9.02 19.03
C SER A 375 -5.13 -8.41 17.89
N PHE A 376 -6.18 -9.15 17.52
CA PHE A 376 -7.19 -8.70 16.55
C PHE A 376 -7.96 -7.48 17.07
N GLU A 377 -8.24 -7.45 18.37
CA GLU A 377 -8.94 -6.37 19.07
C GLU A 377 -8.06 -5.11 19.07
N ALA A 378 -6.78 -5.23 19.44
CA ALA A 378 -5.82 -4.12 19.39
C ALA A 378 -5.66 -3.57 17.96
N THR A 379 -5.64 -4.45 16.95
CA THR A 379 -5.66 -4.04 15.54
C THR A 379 -6.95 -3.30 15.16
N THR A 380 -8.08 -3.72 15.70
CA THR A 380 -9.38 -3.09 15.45
C THR A 380 -9.44 -1.71 16.12
N GLU A 381 -8.95 -1.58 17.34
CA GLU A 381 -8.82 -0.31 18.05
C GLU A 381 -7.91 0.65 17.29
N MET A 382 -6.73 0.19 16.85
CA MET A 382 -5.82 0.98 16.02
C MET A 382 -6.50 1.47 14.73
N TYR A 383 -7.27 0.62 14.06
CA TYR A 383 -8.02 0.99 12.86
C TYR A 383 -9.05 2.07 13.17
N HIS A 384 -9.87 1.86 14.20
CA HIS A 384 -10.93 2.79 14.59
C HIS A 384 -10.37 4.14 15.03
N LYS A 385 -9.30 4.14 15.84
CA LYS A 385 -8.58 5.33 16.27
C LYS A 385 -8.02 6.12 15.09
N THR A 386 -7.37 5.44 14.15
CA THR A 386 -6.81 6.06 12.94
C THR A 386 -7.91 6.65 12.05
N LEU A 387 -8.99 5.93 11.81
CA LEU A 387 -10.14 6.43 11.05
C LEU A 387 -10.77 7.65 11.72
N THR A 388 -10.95 7.60 13.04
CA THR A 388 -11.54 8.69 13.82
C THR A 388 -10.73 9.97 13.70
N GLU A 389 -9.39 9.89 13.70
CA GLU A 389 -8.55 11.07 13.50
C GLU A 389 -8.68 11.65 12.09
N CYS A 390 -8.68 10.82 11.05
CA CYS A 390 -8.92 11.28 9.68
C CYS A 390 -10.28 12.00 9.55
N LEU A 391 -11.33 11.40 10.10
CA LEU A 391 -12.68 11.94 10.14
C LEU A 391 -12.76 13.27 10.89
N ARG A 392 -12.09 13.36 12.05
CA ARG A 392 -11.97 14.61 12.83
C ARG A 392 -11.30 15.73 12.02
N ARG A 393 -10.24 15.40 11.28
CA ARG A 393 -9.53 16.36 10.42
C ARG A 393 -10.37 16.83 9.23
N ILE A 394 -11.15 15.94 8.62
CA ILE A 394 -12.15 16.30 7.61
C ILE A 394 -13.19 17.26 8.20
N ARG A 395 -13.71 16.96 9.40
CA ARG A 395 -14.68 17.82 10.09
C ARG A 395 -14.13 19.23 10.33
N ILE A 396 -12.89 19.34 10.78
CA ILE A 396 -12.22 20.65 10.97
C ILE A 396 -12.17 21.45 9.67
N LEU A 397 -11.86 20.81 8.53
CA LEU A 397 -11.87 21.49 7.23
C LEU A 397 -13.27 21.99 6.89
N LYS A 398 -14.29 21.15 7.09
CA LYS A 398 -15.69 21.49 6.84
C LYS A 398 -16.16 22.67 7.69
N ASP A 399 -15.85 22.67 8.99
CA ASP A 399 -16.19 23.76 9.91
C ASP A 399 -15.47 25.06 9.56
N ALA A 400 -14.24 24.97 9.03
CA ALA A 400 -13.48 26.11 8.53
C ALA A 400 -13.90 26.57 7.12
N ASN A 401 -14.94 25.96 6.52
CA ASN A 401 -15.37 26.19 5.15
C ASN A 401 -14.25 26.00 4.10
N ILE A 402 -13.31 25.09 4.39
CA ILE A 402 -12.26 24.62 3.47
C ILE A 402 -12.76 23.33 2.83
N ASP A 403 -12.40 23.09 1.56
CA ASP A 403 -12.77 21.88 0.83
C ASP A 403 -12.43 20.61 1.65
N PRO A 404 -13.44 19.85 2.15
CA PRO A 404 -13.20 18.66 2.95
C PRO A 404 -12.56 17.53 2.13
N LYS A 405 -12.64 17.60 0.79
CA LYS A 405 -12.02 16.62 -0.11
C LYS A 405 -10.50 16.69 -0.12
N LYS A 406 -9.90 17.71 0.50
CA LYS A 406 -8.46 17.72 0.83
C LYS A 406 -8.00 16.48 1.59
N ILE A 407 -8.91 15.75 2.23
CA ILE A 407 -8.65 14.45 2.83
C ILE A 407 -9.64 13.45 2.24
N ALA A 408 -9.11 12.43 1.54
CA ALA A 408 -9.89 11.33 0.98
C ALA A 408 -9.44 10.00 1.59
N ILE A 409 -10.38 9.25 2.17
CA ILE A 409 -10.08 8.00 2.88
C ILE A 409 -10.84 6.83 2.27
N MET A 410 -10.16 5.71 2.06
CA MET A 410 -10.75 4.41 1.74
C MET A 410 -10.74 3.53 2.99
N VAL A 411 -11.92 3.18 3.47
CA VAL A 411 -12.17 2.18 4.52
C VAL A 411 -12.21 0.80 3.84
N ALA A 412 -11.06 0.13 3.76
CA ALA A 412 -10.95 -1.20 3.17
C ALA A 412 -11.13 -2.28 4.26
N SER A 413 -12.36 -2.79 4.39
CA SER A 413 -12.71 -3.81 5.39
C SER A 413 -13.93 -4.64 4.98
N HIS A 414 -13.86 -5.95 5.25
CA HIS A 414 -15.00 -6.87 5.21
C HIS A 414 -15.62 -7.13 6.58
N ASN A 415 -15.10 -6.51 7.64
CA ASN A 415 -15.67 -6.63 8.97
C ASN A 415 -16.86 -5.68 9.07
N GLU A 416 -18.04 -6.24 9.30
CA GLU A 416 -19.30 -5.48 9.38
C GLU A 416 -19.28 -4.45 10.49
N ASP A 417 -18.70 -4.76 11.65
CA ASP A 417 -18.62 -3.86 12.80
C ASP A 417 -17.71 -2.66 12.50
N THR A 418 -16.58 -2.87 11.81
CA THR A 418 -15.71 -1.79 11.35
C THR A 418 -16.41 -0.89 10.32
N VAL A 419 -17.17 -1.47 9.39
CA VAL A 419 -17.96 -0.70 8.41
C VAL A 419 -19.07 0.09 9.11
N ARG A 420 -19.77 -0.53 10.05
CA ARG A 420 -20.83 0.11 10.83
C ARG A 420 -20.27 1.24 11.69
N PHE A 421 -19.18 1.01 12.40
CA PHE A 421 -18.46 2.03 13.17
C PHE A 421 -18.11 3.25 12.30
N ALA A 422 -17.60 3.03 11.09
CA ALA A 422 -17.27 4.12 10.17
C ALA A 422 -18.51 4.94 9.79
N ILE A 423 -19.64 4.28 9.50
CA ILE A 423 -20.90 4.95 9.15
C ILE A 423 -21.47 5.72 10.34
N GLU A 424 -21.51 5.11 11.52
CA GLU A 424 -21.99 5.74 12.76
C GLU A 424 -21.13 6.97 13.10
N LYS A 425 -19.80 6.86 12.98
CA LYS A 425 -18.91 8.00 13.20
C LYS A 425 -19.05 9.10 12.16
N MET A 426 -19.26 8.77 10.89
CA MET A 426 -19.58 9.75 9.85
C MET A 426 -20.86 10.53 10.21
N GLN A 427 -21.92 9.83 10.65
CA GLN A 427 -23.17 10.45 11.07
C GLN A 427 -22.99 11.34 12.30
N GLU A 428 -22.28 10.85 13.33
CA GLU A 428 -22.02 11.58 14.58
C GLU A 428 -21.38 12.95 14.36
N ILE A 429 -20.46 13.05 13.39
CA ILE A 429 -19.72 14.29 13.11
C ILE A 429 -20.24 15.05 11.87
N GLY A 430 -21.37 14.62 11.28
CA GLY A 430 -22.00 15.29 10.15
C GLY A 430 -21.22 15.21 8.82
N ILE A 431 -20.55 14.09 8.56
CA ILE A 431 -20.00 13.75 7.24
C ILE A 431 -21.02 12.89 6.50
N HIS A 432 -21.49 13.38 5.36
CA HIS A 432 -22.53 12.74 4.56
C HIS A 432 -21.92 12.02 3.35
N PRO A 433 -22.58 10.97 2.80
CA PRO A 433 -22.12 10.28 1.59
C PRO A 433 -21.80 11.23 0.41
N GLU A 434 -22.58 12.30 0.28
CA GLU A 434 -22.47 13.33 -0.77
C GLU A 434 -21.19 14.17 -0.65
N ASP A 435 -20.55 14.21 0.53
CA ASP A 435 -19.26 14.88 0.71
C ASP A 435 -18.15 14.17 -0.10
N LYS A 436 -18.34 12.88 -0.43
CA LYS A 436 -17.42 12.03 -1.22
C LYS A 436 -15.97 11.95 -0.68
N VAL A 437 -15.81 12.15 0.62
CA VAL A 437 -14.53 12.08 1.33
C VAL A 437 -14.19 10.68 1.83
N ILE A 438 -15.21 9.82 2.03
CA ILE A 438 -15.05 8.42 2.45
C ILE A 438 -15.48 7.47 1.33
N CYS A 439 -14.60 6.52 1.02
CA CYS A 439 -14.87 5.36 0.17
C CYS A 439 -14.85 4.07 1.01
N PHE A 440 -15.63 3.07 0.64
CA PHE A 440 -15.64 1.74 1.26
C PHE A 440 -15.15 0.71 0.26
N GLY A 441 -14.21 -0.16 0.66
CA GLY A 441 -13.60 -1.14 -0.23
C GLY A 441 -13.72 -2.56 0.30
N GLN A 442 -14.15 -3.49 -0.55
CA GLN A 442 -14.15 -4.92 -0.27
C GLN A 442 -13.60 -5.72 -1.45
N LEU A 443 -12.98 -6.88 -1.22
CA LEU A 443 -12.65 -7.82 -2.30
C LEU A 443 -13.91 -8.36 -3.00
N LEU A 444 -13.81 -8.58 -4.32
CA LEU A 444 -14.78 -9.33 -5.11
C LEU A 444 -14.98 -10.73 -4.53
N GLY A 445 -16.21 -11.23 -4.57
CA GLY A 445 -16.55 -12.56 -4.03
C GLY A 445 -16.63 -12.60 -2.50
N MET A 446 -16.66 -11.45 -1.82
CA MET A 446 -16.76 -11.39 -0.37
C MET A 446 -17.72 -10.31 0.10
N CYS A 447 -18.66 -10.70 0.97
CA CYS A 447 -19.48 -9.76 1.73
C CYS A 447 -20.29 -8.80 0.83
N ASP A 448 -20.94 -9.31 -0.21
CA ASP A 448 -21.79 -8.49 -1.09
C ASP A 448 -22.98 -7.90 -0.32
N TYR A 449 -23.42 -8.59 0.74
CA TYR A 449 -24.41 -8.10 1.70
C TYR A 449 -23.98 -6.85 2.47
N ILE A 450 -22.70 -6.45 2.41
CA ILE A 450 -22.19 -5.17 2.92
C ILE A 450 -22.07 -4.17 1.78
N THR A 451 -21.40 -4.56 0.69
CA THR A 451 -21.03 -3.62 -0.39
C THR A 451 -22.24 -3.10 -1.18
N PHE A 452 -23.21 -3.95 -1.51
CA PHE A 452 -24.36 -3.53 -2.33
C PHE A 452 -25.29 -2.57 -1.58
N PRO A 453 -25.66 -2.82 -0.30
CA PRO A 453 -26.41 -1.83 0.47
C PRO A 453 -25.69 -0.49 0.59
N LEU A 454 -24.36 -0.47 0.73
CA LEU A 454 -23.59 0.79 0.77
C LEU A 454 -23.73 1.58 -0.53
N GLY A 455 -23.50 0.92 -1.68
CA GLY A 455 -23.65 1.56 -2.99
C GLY A 455 -25.06 2.06 -3.25
N GLN A 456 -26.08 1.29 -2.85
CA GLN A 456 -27.49 1.68 -2.98
C GLN A 456 -27.90 2.81 -2.03
N ALA A 457 -27.24 2.94 -0.88
CA ALA A 457 -27.44 4.03 0.08
C ALA A 457 -26.64 5.30 -0.26
N GLY A 458 -25.98 5.35 -1.43
CA GLY A 458 -25.26 6.53 -1.91
C GLY A 458 -23.81 6.64 -1.43
N TYR A 459 -23.33 5.71 -0.60
CA TYR A 459 -21.92 5.69 -0.21
C TYR A 459 -21.04 5.31 -1.39
N SER A 460 -19.83 5.86 -1.43
CA SER A 460 -18.83 5.50 -2.43
C SER A 460 -18.26 4.10 -2.15
N ALA A 461 -18.96 3.07 -2.61
CA ALA A 461 -18.60 1.67 -2.42
C ALA A 461 -17.80 1.09 -3.60
N TYR A 462 -16.79 0.29 -3.29
CA TYR A 462 -15.89 -0.31 -4.27
C TYR A 462 -15.70 -1.81 -4.05
N LYS A 463 -15.57 -2.54 -5.15
CA LYS A 463 -15.00 -3.89 -5.14
C LYS A 463 -13.60 -3.88 -5.72
N TYR A 464 -12.67 -4.50 -5.00
CA TYR A 464 -11.34 -4.84 -5.49
C TYR A 464 -11.42 -6.11 -6.31
N ILE A 465 -11.03 -6.01 -7.58
CA ILE A 465 -11.31 -6.98 -8.62
C ILE A 465 -9.99 -7.48 -9.20
N PRO A 466 -9.55 -8.67 -8.76
CA PRO A 466 -8.54 -9.44 -9.45
C PRO A 466 -9.03 -9.79 -10.86
N TYR A 467 -8.16 -9.62 -11.84
CA TYR A 467 -8.34 -10.15 -13.18
C TYR A 467 -6.99 -10.57 -13.80
N GLY A 468 -7.04 -11.50 -14.74
CA GLY A 468 -5.85 -12.07 -15.39
C GLY A 468 -6.03 -13.55 -15.73
N PRO A 469 -5.12 -14.14 -16.52
CA PRO A 469 -5.21 -15.55 -16.92
C PRO A 469 -5.33 -16.50 -15.72
N VAL A 470 -6.14 -17.56 -15.85
CA VAL A 470 -6.41 -18.49 -14.73
C VAL A 470 -5.13 -19.03 -14.10
N ASN A 471 -4.18 -19.46 -14.91
CA ASN A 471 -2.94 -20.06 -14.45
C ASN A 471 -2.05 -19.07 -13.67
N GLU A 472 -2.17 -17.78 -13.96
CA GLU A 472 -1.37 -16.72 -13.36
C GLU A 472 -2.02 -16.13 -12.11
N VAL A 473 -3.36 -16.16 -12.03
CA VAL A 473 -4.11 -15.63 -10.87
C VAL A 473 -4.34 -16.70 -9.79
N LEU A 474 -4.24 -17.99 -10.12
CA LEU A 474 -4.43 -19.09 -9.17
C LEU A 474 -3.49 -19.04 -7.95
N PRO A 475 -2.17 -18.78 -8.10
CA PRO A 475 -1.28 -18.62 -6.96
C PRO A 475 -1.72 -17.50 -6.02
N TYR A 476 -2.14 -16.35 -6.56
CA TYR A 476 -2.63 -15.20 -5.81
C TYR A 476 -3.83 -15.59 -4.94
N LEU A 477 -4.85 -16.20 -5.56
CA LEU A 477 -6.07 -16.61 -4.86
C LEU A 477 -5.79 -17.64 -3.76
N SER A 478 -4.92 -18.62 -4.03
CA SER A 478 -4.56 -19.64 -3.05
C SER A 478 -3.95 -19.00 -1.80
N ARG A 479 -3.09 -17.99 -1.95
CA ARG A 479 -2.52 -17.26 -0.81
C ARG A 479 -3.57 -16.44 -0.07
N ARG A 480 -4.42 -15.69 -0.80
CA ARG A 480 -5.54 -14.94 -0.19
C ARG A 480 -6.51 -15.81 0.59
N ALA A 481 -6.76 -17.04 0.13
CA ALA A 481 -7.59 -18.02 0.83
C ALA A 481 -6.91 -18.55 2.11
N GLN A 482 -5.58 -18.75 2.10
CA GLN A 482 -4.81 -19.22 3.27
C GLN A 482 -4.63 -18.13 4.33
N GLU A 483 -4.33 -16.89 3.93
CA GLU A 483 -4.19 -15.74 4.82
C GLU A 483 -5.51 -15.38 5.49
N ASN A 484 -6.62 -15.52 4.76
CA ASN A 484 -7.94 -15.25 5.29
C ASN A 484 -8.66 -16.54 5.68
N LYS A 485 -8.14 -17.27 6.68
CA LYS A 485 -8.82 -18.46 7.26
C LYS A 485 -10.29 -18.18 7.66
N GLY A 486 -10.64 -16.92 7.94
CA GLY A 486 -12.01 -16.46 8.19
C GLY A 486 -12.91 -16.29 6.96
N VAL A 487 -12.42 -16.44 5.72
CA VAL A 487 -13.22 -16.38 4.48
C VAL A 487 -14.34 -17.42 4.52
N LEU A 488 -14.05 -18.65 4.95
CA LEU A 488 -15.04 -19.71 5.02
C LEU A 488 -16.21 -19.36 5.97
N GLN A 489 -15.93 -18.69 7.09
CA GLN A 489 -16.97 -18.24 8.01
C GLN A 489 -17.85 -17.15 7.39
N LYS A 490 -17.23 -16.18 6.69
CA LYS A 490 -17.95 -15.11 5.97
C LYS A 490 -18.85 -15.67 4.87
N ILE A 491 -18.37 -16.63 4.08
CA ILE A 491 -19.15 -17.32 3.05
C ILE A 491 -20.35 -18.05 3.65
N LYS A 492 -20.18 -18.74 4.80
CA LYS A 492 -21.30 -19.39 5.49
C LYS A 492 -22.39 -18.39 5.90
N LYS A 493 -22.00 -17.23 6.43
CA LYS A 493 -22.94 -16.15 6.78
C LYS A 493 -23.67 -15.63 5.54
N GLU A 494 -22.94 -15.36 4.46
CA GLU A 494 -23.50 -14.88 3.19
C GLU A 494 -24.51 -15.87 2.58
N LYS A 495 -24.17 -17.17 2.55
CA LYS A 495 -25.11 -18.23 2.11
C LYS A 495 -26.38 -18.24 2.93
N ARG A 496 -26.28 -18.12 4.27
CA ARG A 496 -27.44 -18.07 5.16
C ARG A 496 -28.33 -16.84 4.88
N LEU A 497 -27.72 -15.67 4.65
CA LEU A 497 -28.46 -14.45 4.33
C LEU A 497 -29.16 -14.55 2.97
N LEU A 498 -28.49 -15.11 1.96
CA LEU A 498 -29.08 -15.35 0.63
C LEU A 498 -30.27 -16.31 0.72
N LEU A 499 -30.13 -17.41 1.46
CA LEU A 499 -31.24 -18.36 1.68
C LEU A 499 -32.43 -17.68 2.37
N SER A 500 -32.16 -16.89 3.42
CA SER A 500 -33.21 -16.12 4.11
C SER A 500 -33.95 -15.15 3.17
N GLU A 501 -33.21 -14.44 2.32
CA GLU A 501 -33.79 -13.51 1.35
C GLU A 501 -34.58 -14.23 0.24
N ILE A 502 -34.11 -15.39 -0.25
CA ILE A 502 -34.87 -16.22 -1.21
C ILE A 502 -36.18 -16.69 -0.58
N THR A 503 -36.14 -17.24 0.64
CA THR A 503 -37.33 -17.68 1.37
C THR A 503 -38.32 -16.54 1.57
N LYS A 504 -37.83 -15.36 1.95
CA LYS A 504 -38.65 -14.15 2.11
C LYS A 504 -39.29 -13.70 0.80
N ARG A 505 -38.56 -13.77 -0.33
CA ARG A 505 -39.09 -13.43 -1.65
C ARG A 505 -40.14 -14.40 -2.13
N LEU A 506 -39.92 -15.70 -1.92
CA LEU A 506 -40.91 -16.75 -2.19
C LEU A 506 -42.17 -16.51 -1.37
N ALA A 507 -42.04 -16.26 -0.07
CA ALA A 507 -43.16 -15.97 0.82
C ALA A 507 -43.95 -14.71 0.43
N LYS A 508 -43.29 -13.71 -0.18
CA LYS A 508 -43.91 -12.44 -0.63
C LYS A 508 -44.31 -12.42 -2.11
N GLY A 509 -44.13 -13.51 -2.86
CA GLY A 509 -44.37 -13.56 -4.30
C GLY A 509 -43.45 -12.66 -5.14
N GLN A 510 -42.32 -12.21 -4.59
CA GLN A 510 -41.37 -11.29 -5.24
C GLN A 510 -40.17 -12.04 -5.83
N LEU A 511 -40.44 -13.00 -6.73
CA LEU A 511 -39.43 -13.86 -7.36
C LEU A 511 -38.35 -13.09 -8.12
N PHE A 512 -38.73 -11.99 -8.77
CA PHE A 512 -37.81 -11.13 -9.51
C PHE A 512 -37.66 -9.78 -8.81
N TYR A 513 -36.44 -9.48 -8.36
CA TYR A 513 -36.08 -8.14 -7.88
C TYR A 513 -35.26 -7.44 -8.95
N LYS A 514 -35.84 -6.40 -9.54
CA LYS A 514 -35.08 -5.41 -10.29
C LYS A 514 -34.78 -4.25 -9.34
N PRO A 515 -33.51 -3.97 -9.01
CA PRO A 515 -33.18 -2.83 -8.17
C PRO A 515 -33.78 -1.56 -8.80
N LYS A 516 -34.73 -0.93 -8.11
CA LYS A 516 -35.37 0.31 -8.55
C LYS A 516 -34.53 1.47 -8.02
N GLY A 517 -33.67 2.00 -8.87
CA GLY A 517 -33.02 3.27 -8.62
C GLY A 517 -32.38 3.77 -9.90
N LYS A 518 -32.60 5.06 -10.19
CA LYS A 518 -31.57 5.82 -10.90
C LYS A 518 -30.44 6.00 -9.88
N TYR A 519 -29.68 4.93 -9.61
CA TYR A 519 -28.43 5.02 -8.88
C TYR A 519 -27.46 5.71 -9.82
N VAL A 520 -27.64 7.02 -10.00
CA VAL A 520 -26.62 7.86 -10.59
C VAL A 520 -25.44 7.67 -9.66
N PRO A 521 -24.33 7.06 -10.11
CA PRO A 521 -23.11 7.11 -9.33
C PRO A 521 -22.83 8.60 -9.20
N ILE A 522 -23.11 9.19 -8.04
CA ILE A 522 -22.83 10.62 -7.85
C ILE A 522 -21.32 10.77 -7.96
#